data_AF-A0A1P6BKV3-F1
#
_entry.id   AF-A0A1P6BKV3-F1
#
_cell.length_a   1.000
_cell.length_b   1.000
_cell.length_c   1.000
_cell.angle_alpha   90.00
_cell.angle_beta   90.00
_cell.angle_gamma   90.00
#
_symmetry.space_group_name_H-M   'P 1'
#
loop_
_entity.id
_entity.type
_entity.pdbx_description
1 polymer ?
#
loop_
_entity_poly.entity_id
_entity_poly.type
_entity_poly.pdbx_seq_one_letter_code
_entity_poly.pdbx_strand_id
1 'polypeptide(L)'
;MVLNIIVLDESSGKERDVTVDDIATVFLDTFLAAISPQQHFQHFRYEDEDGDLVAVRTNEELAVMLSSPKIRPLRIHLISEDESVLDGNLASIMPDMLKRLETIGFGYSGTVYKALDVEHDRIVALKCISVDGYAEHFVVARELQLLRKPIHREFLLGRTP
;
A
#
# COMPACT_ATOMS: atom_id res chain seq x y z
N MET A 1 -8.60 8.48 14.23
CA MET A 1 -8.61 7.32 15.16
C MET A 1 -7.32 6.53 14.94
N VAL A 2 -6.67 6.04 15.99
CA VAL A 2 -5.52 5.13 15.86
C VAL A 2 -5.96 3.73 16.30
N LEU A 3 -5.71 2.74 15.46
CA LEU A 3 -6.01 1.33 15.73
C LEU A 3 -4.72 0.61 16.09
N ASN A 4 -4.68 -0.02 17.26
CA ASN A 4 -3.57 -0.86 17.69
C ASN A 4 -3.91 -2.32 17.34
N ILE A 5 -3.03 -2.94 16.56
CA ILE A 5 -3.22 -4.26 15.98
C ILE A 5 -2.00 -5.10 16.30
N ILE A 6 -2.24 -6.35 16.66
CA ILE A 6 -1.20 -7.36 16.73
C ILE A 6 -1.15 -8.07 15.39
N VAL A 7 0.00 -8.00 14.72
CA VAL A 7 0.21 -8.63 13.42
C VAL A 7 1.10 -9.85 13.61
N LEU A 8 0.57 -11.03 13.28
CA LEU A 8 1.28 -12.29 13.19
C LEU A 8 1.59 -12.58 11.73
N ASP A 9 2.87 -12.68 11.41
CA ASP A 9 3.32 -13.16 10.11
C ASP A 9 3.53 -14.67 10.18
N GLU A 10 2.62 -15.43 9.57
CA GLU A 10 2.64 -16.90 9.55
C GLU A 10 3.91 -17.45 8.91
N SER A 11 4.51 -16.73 7.96
CA SER A 11 5.71 -17.19 7.25
C SER A 11 6.97 -17.11 8.13
N SER A 12 7.05 -16.09 9.00
CA SER A 12 8.20 -15.89 9.89
C SER A 12 7.94 -16.30 11.35
N GLY A 13 6.68 -16.57 11.71
CA GLY A 13 6.24 -16.83 13.09
C GLY A 13 6.40 -15.63 14.02
N LYS A 14 6.59 -14.42 13.48
CA LYS A 14 6.85 -13.21 14.27
C LYS A 14 5.55 -12.46 14.55
N GLU A 15 5.40 -12.05 15.80
CA GLU A 15 4.34 -11.16 16.26
C GLU A 15 4.89 -9.74 16.43
N ARG A 16 4.13 -8.72 15.99
CA ARG A 16 4.47 -7.31 16.19
C ARG A 16 3.24 -6.46 16.46
N ASP A 17 3.37 -5.50 17.37
CA ASP A 17 2.39 -4.44 17.56
C ASP A 17 2.53 -3.38 16.46
N VAL A 18 1.43 -3.08 15.77
CA VAL A 18 1.37 -2.06 14.74
C VAL A 18 0.26 -1.06 15.06
N THR A 19 0.58 0.21 14.92
CA THR A 19 -0.40 1.30 14.99
C THR A 19 -0.79 1.71 13.58
N VAL A 20 -2.10 1.72 13.31
CA VAL A 20 -2.67 2.05 12.00
C VAL A 20 -3.50 3.32 12.13
N ASP A 21 -3.19 4.32 11.30
CA ASP A 21 -3.96 5.56 11.21
C ASP A 21 -5.32 5.33 10.53
N ASP A 22 -6.28 6.22 10.78
CA ASP A 22 -7.64 6.12 10.23
C ASP A 22 -7.67 6.20 8.71
N ILE A 23 -6.79 6.99 8.10
CA ILE A 23 -6.66 7.09 6.65
C ILE A 23 -6.26 5.72 6.07
N ALA A 24 -5.36 5.00 6.73
CA ALA A 24 -4.95 3.67 6.34
C ALA A 24 -6.08 2.64 6.43
N THR A 25 -7.08 2.88 7.28
CA THR A 25 -8.24 1.98 7.42
C THR A 25 -9.31 2.15 6.34
N VAL A 26 -9.18 3.14 5.44
CA VAL A 26 -10.20 3.43 4.41
C VAL A 26 -10.22 2.37 3.31
N PHE A 27 -9.07 1.84 2.92
CA PHE A 27 -8.94 0.85 1.85
C PHE A 27 -8.06 -0.30 2.29
N LEU A 28 -8.43 -1.52 1.88
CA LEU A 28 -7.71 -2.76 2.20
C LEU A 28 -6.24 -2.69 1.82
N ASP A 29 -5.93 -2.11 0.68
CA ASP A 29 -4.55 -2.04 0.19
C ASP A 29 -3.71 -1.08 1.04
N THR A 30 -4.31 0.04 1.41
CA THR A 30 -3.69 1.04 2.27
C THR A 30 -3.49 0.51 3.69
N PHE A 31 -4.41 -0.34 4.14
CA PHE A 31 -4.36 -1.04 5.41
C PHE A 31 -3.26 -2.11 5.40
N LEU A 32 -3.26 -3.01 4.42
CA LEU A 32 -2.25 -4.05 4.22
C LEU A 32 -0.85 -3.45 4.12
N ALA A 33 -0.69 -2.36 3.37
CA ALA A 33 0.60 -1.70 3.24
C ALA A 33 1.04 -0.98 4.53
N ALA A 34 0.11 -0.61 5.41
CA ALA A 34 0.43 -0.09 6.74
C ALA A 34 0.87 -1.22 7.70
N ILE A 35 0.16 -2.35 7.72
CA ILE A 35 0.46 -3.47 8.62
C ILE A 35 1.61 -4.37 8.13
N SER A 36 1.91 -4.34 6.83
CA SER A 36 3.00 -5.08 6.20
C SER A 36 3.73 -4.25 5.14
N PRO A 37 4.53 -3.25 5.53
CA PRO A 37 5.18 -2.35 4.58
C PRO A 37 6.26 -3.00 3.70
N GLN A 38 6.80 -4.17 4.09
CA GLN A 38 7.93 -4.82 3.39
C GLN A 38 7.50 -5.94 2.45
N GLN A 39 6.38 -6.60 2.73
CA GLN A 39 5.86 -7.71 1.94
C GLN A 39 4.42 -7.43 1.51
N HIS A 40 4.13 -7.63 0.23
CA HIS A 40 2.81 -7.41 -0.32
C HIS A 40 1.92 -8.61 0.00
N PHE A 41 0.72 -8.33 0.48
CA PHE A 41 -0.32 -9.31 0.73
C PHE A 41 -1.57 -8.89 -0.03
N GLN A 42 -2.38 -9.87 -0.47
CA GLN A 42 -3.66 -9.59 -1.11
C GLN A 42 -4.83 -9.61 -0.13
N HIS A 43 -4.68 -10.37 0.95
CA HIS A 43 -5.69 -10.57 1.97
C HIS A 43 -5.01 -10.95 3.30
N PHE A 44 -5.78 -10.92 4.38
CA PHE A 44 -5.34 -11.37 5.69
C PHE A 44 -6.48 -12.11 6.41
N ARG A 45 -6.19 -12.73 7.56
CA ARG A 45 -7.24 -13.21 8.48
C ARG A 45 -7.16 -12.47 9.80
N TYR A 46 -8.29 -12.29 10.47
CA TYR A 46 -8.31 -11.79 11.84
C TYR A 46 -9.04 -12.77 12.74
N GLU A 47 -8.71 -12.76 14.02
CA GLU A 47 -9.42 -13.51 15.06
C GLU A 47 -10.68 -12.75 15.45
N ASP A 48 -11.86 -13.36 15.28
CA ASP A 48 -13.14 -12.78 15.67
C ASP A 48 -13.48 -12.98 17.16
N GLU A 49 -14.70 -12.67 17.57
CA GLU A 49 -15.10 -12.71 18.98
C GLU A 49 -15.30 -14.14 19.51
N ASP A 50 -15.48 -15.11 18.62
CA ASP A 50 -15.58 -16.53 18.92
C ASP A 50 -14.20 -17.22 18.87
N GLY A 51 -13.15 -16.49 18.46
CA GLY A 51 -11.79 -17.01 18.28
C GLY A 51 -11.58 -17.64 16.89
N ASP A 52 -12.53 -17.47 15.97
CA ASP A 52 -12.45 -18.00 14.62
C ASP A 52 -11.63 -17.08 13.71
N LEU A 53 -10.89 -17.67 12.78
CA LEU A 53 -10.11 -16.92 11.80
C LEU A 53 -10.95 -16.53 10.59
N VAL A 54 -11.34 -15.25 10.53
CA VAL A 54 -12.14 -14.68 9.45
C VAL A 54 -11.25 -14.01 8.42
N ALA A 55 -11.46 -14.31 7.14
CA ALA A 55 -10.69 -13.72 6.04
C ALA A 55 -11.23 -12.34 5.63
N VAL A 56 -10.31 -11.42 5.34
CA VAL A 56 -10.60 -10.09 4.80
C VAL A 56 -9.88 -9.94 3.47
N ARG A 57 -10.66 -9.85 2.40
CA ARG A 57 -10.22 -9.84 1.00
C ARG A 57 -10.71 -8.62 0.23
N THR A 58 -11.67 -7.88 0.78
CA THR A 58 -12.31 -6.72 0.16
C THR A 58 -12.42 -5.53 1.13
N ASN A 59 -12.65 -4.34 0.58
CA ASN A 59 -12.88 -3.13 1.38
C ASN A 59 -14.14 -3.24 2.26
N GLU A 60 -15.18 -3.93 1.78
CA GLU A 60 -16.41 -4.14 2.54
C GLU A 60 -16.14 -5.03 3.76
N GLU A 61 -15.43 -6.15 3.57
CA GLU A 61 -15.04 -7.03 4.68
C GLU A 61 -14.14 -6.32 5.69
N LEU A 62 -13.25 -5.42 5.23
CA LEU A 62 -12.44 -4.59 6.11
C LEU A 62 -13.34 -3.65 6.95
N ALA A 63 -14.31 -2.99 6.33
CA ALA A 63 -15.24 -2.10 7.02
C ALA A 63 -16.07 -2.86 8.08
N VAL A 64 -16.52 -4.07 7.75
CA VAL A 64 -17.22 -4.97 8.68
C VAL A 64 -16.33 -5.32 9.88
N MET A 65 -15.09 -5.74 9.63
CA MET A 65 -14.12 -6.05 10.69
C MET A 65 -13.87 -4.84 11.61
N LEU A 66 -13.64 -3.66 11.03
CA LEU A 66 -13.37 -2.43 11.78
C LEU A 66 -14.57 -1.93 12.59
N SER A 67 -15.79 -2.31 12.18
CA SER A 67 -17.03 -1.96 12.88
C SER A 67 -17.36 -2.93 14.02
N SER A 68 -16.62 -4.03 14.17
CA SER A 68 -16.88 -5.05 15.20
C SER A 68 -16.60 -4.49 16.62
N PRO A 69 -17.58 -4.51 17.54
CA PRO A 69 -17.48 -3.76 18.80
C PRO A 69 -16.56 -4.31 19.90
N LYS A 70 -15.82 -5.42 19.75
CA LYS A 70 -15.32 -6.16 20.94
C LYS A 70 -13.90 -6.70 20.96
N ILE A 71 -13.11 -6.57 19.90
CA ILE A 71 -11.81 -7.24 19.85
C ILE A 71 -10.71 -6.19 19.83
N ARG A 72 -10.15 -5.87 21.01
CA ARG A 72 -8.92 -5.10 21.09
C ARG A 72 -7.95 -5.74 22.08
N PRO A 73 -6.67 -5.89 21.70
CA PRO A 73 -6.11 -5.59 20.38
C PRO A 73 -6.57 -6.60 19.31
N LEU A 74 -6.87 -6.12 18.11
CA LEU A 74 -7.25 -6.95 16.98
C LEU A 74 -6.03 -7.79 16.56
N ARG A 75 -6.18 -9.11 16.46
CA ARG A 75 -5.11 -10.02 16.02
C ARG A 75 -5.28 -10.34 14.55
N ILE A 76 -4.26 -10.03 13.75
CA ILE A 76 -4.25 -10.23 12.30
C ILE A 76 -3.16 -11.24 11.94
N HIS A 77 -3.53 -12.23 11.14
CA HIS A 77 -2.66 -13.24 10.54
C HIS A 77 -2.43 -12.89 9.08
N LEU A 78 -1.18 -12.57 8.74
CA LEU A 78 -0.75 -12.38 7.37
C LEU A 78 -0.42 -13.73 6.73
N ILE A 79 -1.15 -14.09 5.67
CA ILE A 79 -0.99 -15.36 4.97
C ILE A 79 -0.41 -15.05 3.59
N SER A 80 0.83 -15.48 3.36
CA SER A 80 1.53 -15.21 2.12
C SER A 80 0.95 -16.08 1.00
N GLU A 81 0.39 -15.46 -0.03
CA GLU A 81 0.31 -16.06 -1.37
C GLU A 81 1.41 -15.39 -2.20
N ASP A 82 2.38 -16.22 -2.58
CA ASP A 82 3.68 -15.87 -3.12
C ASP A 82 3.56 -15.38 -4.57
N GLU A 83 2.96 -14.21 -4.77
CA GLU A 83 2.89 -13.57 -6.08
C GLU A 83 3.79 -12.34 -6.04
N SER A 84 5.07 -12.57 -6.35
CA SER A 84 6.07 -11.55 -6.64
C SER A 84 5.74 -10.84 -7.96
N VAL A 85 4.61 -10.12 -7.99
CA VAL A 85 4.19 -9.37 -9.17
C VAL A 85 5.01 -8.09 -9.24
N LEU A 86 6.16 -8.17 -9.93
CA LEU A 86 6.57 -7.21 -10.96
C LEU A 86 7.88 -7.68 -11.58
N ASP A 87 7.71 -8.49 -12.62
CA ASP A 87 8.75 -8.78 -13.60
C ASP A 87 8.90 -7.57 -14.56
N GLY A 88 10.15 -7.20 -14.81
CA GLY A 88 10.66 -6.36 -15.92
C GLY A 88 9.85 -5.16 -16.44
N ASN A 89 10.35 -3.93 -16.22
CA ASN A 89 10.66 -2.93 -17.28
C ASN A 89 10.68 -1.45 -16.82
N LEU A 90 10.31 -1.11 -15.58
CA LEU A 90 10.54 0.25 -15.07
C LEU A 90 11.97 0.49 -14.56
N ALA A 91 12.77 -0.57 -14.40
CA ALA A 91 14.05 -0.54 -13.71
C ALA A 91 15.14 0.34 -14.35
N SER A 92 14.94 0.87 -15.56
CA SER A 92 15.96 1.70 -16.23
C SER A 92 15.69 3.20 -16.24
N ILE A 93 14.56 3.71 -15.74
CA ILE A 93 14.31 5.16 -15.79
C ILE A 93 15.20 5.86 -14.76
N MET A 94 16.26 6.51 -15.23
CA MET A 94 17.13 7.31 -14.37
C MET A 94 16.43 8.62 -13.96
N PRO A 95 16.56 9.09 -12.70
CA PRO A 95 15.84 10.28 -12.22
C PRO A 95 16.12 11.56 -13.01
N ASP A 96 17.32 11.71 -13.56
CA ASP A 96 17.74 12.84 -14.40
C ASP A 96 17.13 12.81 -15.81
N MET A 97 16.62 11.66 -16.25
CA MET A 97 15.86 11.51 -17.50
C MET A 97 14.38 11.88 -17.32
N LEU A 98 13.94 12.23 -16.11
CA LEU A 98 12.57 12.67 -15.81
C LEU A 98 12.51 14.19 -15.65
N LYS A 99 11.87 14.86 -16.61
CA LYS A 99 11.59 16.29 -16.55
C LYS A 99 10.19 16.54 -16.00
N ARG A 100 10.09 17.07 -14.78
CA ARG A 100 8.80 17.49 -14.19
C ARG A 100 8.19 18.61 -15.03
N LEU A 101 6.91 18.46 -15.38
CA LEU A 101 6.15 19.43 -16.17
C LEU A 101 5.22 20.25 -15.28
N GLU A 102 4.27 19.59 -14.61
CA GLU A 102 3.27 20.23 -13.76
C GLU A 102 2.86 19.29 -12.63
N THR A 103 2.34 19.86 -11.54
CA THR A 103 1.74 19.10 -10.45
C THR A 103 0.35 18.63 -10.87
N ILE A 104 0.09 17.32 -10.77
CA ILE A 104 -1.23 16.74 -11.09
C ILE A 104 -1.99 16.24 -9.86
N GLY A 105 -1.33 16.14 -8.70
CA GLY A 105 -2.01 15.77 -7.47
C GLY A 105 -1.12 15.82 -6.25
N PHE A 106 -1.75 15.82 -5.08
CA PHE A 106 -1.09 15.72 -3.78
C PHE A 106 -1.56 14.42 -3.13
N GLY A 107 -0.60 13.60 -2.68
CA GLY A 107 -0.85 12.38 -1.94
C GLY A 107 -0.41 12.52 -0.48
N TYR A 108 -0.76 11.53 0.35
CA TYR A 108 -0.44 11.56 1.79
C TYR A 108 1.06 11.78 2.08
N SER A 109 1.93 11.15 1.30
CA SER A 109 3.39 11.15 1.47
C SER A 109 4.14 12.06 0.51
N GLY A 110 3.45 12.87 -0.29
CA GLY A 110 4.12 13.77 -1.22
C GLY A 110 3.29 14.24 -2.40
N THR A 111 3.96 14.54 -3.50
CA THR A 111 3.35 15.21 -4.65
C THR A 111 3.49 14.35 -5.91
N VAL A 112 2.43 14.28 -6.70
CA VAL A 112 2.42 13.62 -8.00
C VAL A 112 2.52 14.66 -9.09
N TYR A 113 3.51 14.49 -9.95
CA TYR A 113 3.78 15.35 -11.10
C TYR A 113 3.49 14.61 -12.39
N LYS A 114 3.00 15.33 -13.39
CA LYS A 114 3.17 14.92 -14.78
C LYS A 114 4.63 15.18 -15.14
N ALA A 115 5.31 14.17 -15.63
CA ALA A 115 6.71 14.27 -16.04
C ALA A 115 6.88 13.74 -17.46
N LEU A 116 7.84 14.31 -18.18
CA LEU A 116 8.34 13.78 -19.45
C LEU A 116 9.52 12.85 -19.15
N ASP A 117 9.39 11.58 -19.52
CA ASP A 117 10.50 10.64 -19.68
C ASP A 117 11.22 11.02 -20.98
N VAL A 118 12.37 11.69 -20.83
CA VAL A 118 13.17 12.24 -21.94
C VAL A 118 13.80 11.12 -22.75
N GLU A 119 14.15 10.00 -22.11
CA GLU A 119 14.77 8.86 -22.78
C GLU A 119 13.80 8.18 -23.76
N HIS A 120 12.55 7.97 -23.32
CA HIS A 120 11.55 7.24 -24.08
C HIS A 120 10.48 8.13 -24.73
N ASP A 121 10.63 9.45 -24.65
CA ASP A 121 9.72 10.48 -25.16
C ASP A 121 8.24 10.20 -24.83
N ARG A 122 7.96 9.98 -23.54
CA ARG A 122 6.60 9.67 -23.06
C ARG A 122 6.23 10.41 -21.79
N ILE A 123 4.94 10.67 -21.63
CA ILE A 123 4.41 11.26 -20.40
C ILE A 123 4.19 10.16 -19.35
N VAL A 124 4.70 10.39 -18.14
CA VAL A 124 4.55 9.51 -16.98
C VAL A 124 4.00 10.29 -15.78
N ALA A 125 3.40 9.56 -14.84
CA ALA A 125 3.07 10.09 -13.52
C ALA A 125 4.25 9.81 -12.57
N LEU A 126 4.87 10.88 -12.04
CA LEU A 126 5.99 10.81 -11.11
C LEU A 126 5.52 11.17 -9.70
N LYS A 127 5.50 10.21 -8.79
CA LYS A 127 5.24 10.45 -7.36
C LYS A 127 6.54 10.73 -6.63
N CYS A 128 6.70 11.94 -6.12
CA CYS A 128 7.82 12.32 -5.27
C CYS A 128 7.42 12.21 -3.81
N ILE A 129 8.15 11.40 -3.06
CA ILE A 129 7.95 11.18 -1.62
C ILE A 129 9.10 11.89 -0.91
N SER A 130 8.79 12.76 0.05
CA SER A 130 9.82 13.36 0.92
C SER A 130 10.23 12.31 1.95
N VAL A 131 11.55 12.18 2.19
CA VAL A 131 12.09 11.24 3.17
C VAL A 131 12.99 12.01 4.13
N ASP A 132 12.43 12.56 5.20
CA ASP A 132 13.16 13.32 6.21
C ASP A 132 13.65 12.37 7.31
N GLY A 133 14.71 11.61 6.99
CA GLY A 133 15.45 10.79 7.96
C GLY A 133 15.01 9.32 8.07
N TYR A 134 15.47 8.67 9.14
CA TYR A 134 15.42 7.20 9.29
C TYR A 134 14.03 6.61 9.60
N ALA A 135 13.12 7.38 10.20
CA ALA A 135 11.81 6.89 10.61
C ALA A 135 10.88 6.58 9.41
N GLU A 136 11.23 7.04 8.21
CA GLU A 136 10.33 7.05 7.05
C GLU A 136 10.60 5.93 6.04
N HIS A 137 11.56 5.03 6.31
CA HIS A 137 11.75 3.82 5.48
C HIS A 137 10.44 3.02 5.34
N PHE A 138 9.60 3.00 6.37
CA PHE A 138 8.29 2.36 6.31
C PHE A 138 7.29 3.11 5.42
N VAL A 139 7.34 4.44 5.38
CA VAL A 139 6.49 5.24 4.47
C VAL A 139 6.85 4.94 3.03
N VAL A 140 8.14 4.94 2.69
CA VAL A 140 8.61 4.59 1.35
C VAL A 140 8.21 3.17 0.98
N ALA A 141 8.41 2.20 1.88
CA ALA A 141 8.09 0.81 1.62
C ALA A 141 6.58 0.60 1.42
N ARG A 142 5.74 1.19 2.28
CA ARG A 142 4.27 1.22 2.14
C ARG A 142 3.84 1.82 0.81
N GLU A 143 4.40 2.96 0.42
CA GLU A 143 4.06 3.63 -0.82
C GLU A 143 4.48 2.84 -2.06
N LEU A 144 5.64 2.19 -2.01
CA LEU A 144 6.06 1.27 -3.06
C LEU A 144 5.08 0.10 -3.23
N GLN A 145 4.54 -0.45 -2.13
CA GLN A 145 3.54 -1.51 -2.24
C GLN A 145 2.25 -1.06 -2.91
N LEU A 146 1.77 0.14 -2.59
CA LEU A 146 0.58 0.70 -3.23
C LEU A 146 0.78 0.92 -4.73
N LEU A 147 1.98 1.36 -5.14
CA LEU A 147 2.33 1.56 -6.55
C LEU A 147 2.57 0.25 -7.32
N ARG A 148 2.91 -0.84 -6.63
CA ARG A 148 3.18 -2.15 -7.27
C ARG A 148 1.92 -2.85 -7.76
N LYS A 149 0.73 -2.48 -7.27
CA LYS A 149 -0.50 -3.05 -7.83
C LYS A 149 -0.59 -2.69 -9.30
N PRO A 150 -0.92 -3.65 -10.19
CA PRO A 150 -1.27 -3.31 -11.55
C PRO A 150 -2.48 -2.39 -11.47
N ILE A 151 -2.27 -1.10 -11.69
CA ILE A 151 -3.35 -0.12 -11.84
C ILE A 151 -4.20 -0.72 -12.96
N HIS A 152 -5.42 -1.14 -12.60
CA HIS A 152 -6.40 -1.61 -13.56
C HIS A 152 -6.38 -0.62 -14.73
N ARG A 153 -6.11 -1.12 -15.94
CA ARG A 153 -5.77 -0.34 -17.14
C ARG A 153 -6.75 0.79 -17.50
N GLU A 154 -7.86 0.92 -16.80
CA GLU A 154 -8.88 1.96 -17.01
C GLU A 154 -8.36 3.39 -16.78
N PHE A 155 -7.39 3.63 -15.89
CA PHE A 155 -6.89 5.01 -15.69
C PHE A 155 -5.93 5.50 -16.79
N LEU A 156 -5.47 4.65 -17.72
CA LEU A 156 -4.53 5.04 -18.79
C LEU A 156 -5.19 5.37 -20.14
N LEU A 157 -6.52 5.39 -20.23
CA LEU A 157 -7.23 5.77 -21.46
C LEU A 157 -8.02 7.07 -21.34
N GLY A 158 -7.45 8.06 -20.65
CA GLY A 158 -7.70 9.46 -20.98
C GLY A 158 -6.99 9.84 -22.28
N ARG A 159 -7.37 9.22 -23.41
CA ARG A 159 -6.98 9.73 -24.74
C ARG A 159 -7.66 11.07 -24.93
N THR A 160 -6.93 12.15 -24.73
CA THR A 160 -7.27 13.44 -25.34
C THR A 160 -7.13 13.30 -26.86
N PRO A 161 -8.17 13.61 -27.65
CA PRO A 161 -7.99 13.86 -29.08
C PRO A 161 -7.13 15.11 -29.33
#